data_AF-A0A925BHV8-F1
#
_entry.id   AF-A0A925BHV8-F1
#
_cell.length_a   1.000
_cell.length_b   1.000
_cell.length_c   1.000
_cell.angle_alpha   90.00
_cell.angle_beta   90.00
_cell.angle_gamma   90.00
#
_symmetry.space_group_name_H-M   'P 1'
#
loop_
_entity.id
_entity.type
_entity.pdbx_description
1 polymer ?
#
loop_
_entity_poly.entity_id
_entity_poly.type
_entity_poly.pdbx_seq_one_letter_code
_entity_poly.pdbx_strand_id
1 'polypeptide(L)'
;MPNASLVPSALLDAAELARMLSVSKPTIWRIRDKLPPCIALTSQCIRWRRRTGNPATGIEDWLDAGCPVIGATETTREDQP
;
A
#
# COMPACT_ATOMS: atom_id res chain seq x y z
N MET A 1 32.92 -8.81 5.30
CA MET A 1 32.00 -7.98 4.49
C MET A 1 30.60 -8.17 5.05
N PRO A 2 29.84 -7.12 5.42
CA PRO A 2 28.53 -7.30 6.01
C PRO A 2 27.56 -7.81 4.94
N ASN A 3 27.00 -9.00 5.18
CA ASN A 3 25.82 -9.49 4.48
C ASN A 3 24.68 -8.55 4.85
N ALA A 4 24.43 -7.54 4.02
CA ALA A 4 23.19 -6.79 4.09
C ALA A 4 22.10 -7.80 3.72
N SER A 5 21.40 -8.33 4.72
CA SER A 5 20.26 -9.21 4.51
C SER A 5 19.33 -8.54 3.50
N LEU A 6 19.32 -9.11 2.29
CA LEU A 6 18.41 -8.84 1.18
C LEU A 6 16.99 -9.28 1.54
N VAL A 7 16.56 -9.08 2.78
CA VAL A 7 15.15 -9.14 3.11
C VAL A 7 14.59 -7.88 2.48
N PRO A 8 13.76 -7.96 1.42
CA PRO A 8 12.98 -6.80 1.02
C PRO A 8 12.26 -6.37 2.29
N SER A 9 12.55 -5.17 2.79
CA SER A 9 11.94 -4.64 4.00
C SER A 9 10.44 -4.86 3.86
N ALA A 10 9.90 -5.84 4.60
CA ALA A 10 8.51 -6.27 4.47
C ALA A 10 7.54 -5.14 4.84
N LEU A 11 8.09 -4.03 5.32
CA LEU A 11 7.44 -2.83 5.81
C LEU A 11 7.91 -1.63 4.99
N LEU A 12 6.99 -1.00 4.28
CA LEU A 12 7.16 0.27 3.57
C LEU A 12 6.92 1.44 4.51
N ASP A 13 7.74 2.48 4.44
CA ASP A 13 7.42 3.76 5.08
C ASP A 13 6.58 4.68 4.18
N ALA A 14 6.09 5.78 4.74
CA ALA A 14 5.25 6.73 4.01
C ALA A 14 5.94 7.38 2.80
N ALA A 15 7.28 7.51 2.80
CA ALA A 15 8.01 8.08 1.68
C ALA A 15 8.19 7.04 0.56
N GLU A 16 8.47 5.78 0.89
CA GLU A 16 8.45 4.70 -0.11
C GLU A 16 7.07 4.51 -0.72
N LEU A 17 6.02 4.50 0.10
CA LEU A 17 4.64 4.37 -0.37
C LEU A 17 4.25 5.55 -1.29
N ALA A 18 4.65 6.77 -0.93
CA ALA A 18 4.47 7.95 -1.76
C ALA A 18 5.13 7.80 -3.13
N ARG A 19 6.35 7.27 -3.19
CA ARG A 19 7.07 6.99 -4.45
C ARG A 19 6.37 5.91 -5.28
N MET A 20 5.92 4.83 -4.66
CA MET A 20 5.20 3.75 -5.35
C MET A 20 3.91 4.25 -5.99
N LEU A 21 3.18 5.12 -5.29
CA LEU A 21 1.94 5.72 -5.77
C LEU A 21 2.16 6.96 -6.65
N SER A 22 3.41 7.40 -6.82
CA SER A 22 3.74 8.66 -7.49
C SER A 22 2.95 9.87 -6.96
N VAL A 23 2.78 9.93 -5.63
CA VAL A 23 2.13 11.03 -4.91
C VAL A 23 3.06 11.65 -3.88
N SER A 24 2.69 12.80 -3.33
CA SER A 24 3.40 13.43 -2.22
C SER A 24 3.18 12.70 -0.90
N LYS A 25 4.18 12.65 -0.02
CA LYS A 25 4.05 12.15 1.36
C LYS A 25 2.83 12.69 2.14
N PRO A 26 2.50 14.00 2.12
CA PRO A 26 1.27 14.50 2.75
C PRO A 26 -0.02 13.89 2.16
N THR A 27 -0.02 13.53 0.87
CA THR A 27 -1.16 12.84 0.25
C THR A 27 -1.38 11.47 0.86
N ILE A 28 -0.33 10.70 1.11
CA ILE A 28 -0.40 9.40 1.81
C ILE A 28 -1.10 9.52 3.15
N TRP A 29 -0.77 10.56 3.93
CA TRP A 29 -1.41 10.82 5.22
C TRP A 29 -2.89 11.20 5.08
N ARG A 30 -3.29 11.90 4.01
CA ARG A 30 -4.68 12.25 3.73
C ARG A 30 -5.52 11.06 3.27
N ILE A 31 -4.90 10.09 2.60
CA ILE A 31 -5.57 8.87 2.16
C ILE A 31 -5.27 7.69 3.10
N ARG A 32 -4.77 7.93 4.31
CA ARG A 32 -4.37 6.87 5.24
C ARG A 32 -5.50 5.88 5.52
N ASP A 33 -6.72 6.38 5.72
CA ASP A 33 -7.92 5.57 5.96
C ASP A 33 -8.35 4.73 4.75
N LYS A 34 -7.82 5.07 3.58
CA LYS A 34 -8.05 4.35 2.32
C LYS A 34 -6.98 3.28 2.09
N LEU A 35 -5.80 3.44 2.65
CA LEU A 35 -4.71 2.50 2.48
C LEU A 35 -4.90 1.29 3.41
N PRO A 36 -4.29 0.14 3.06
CA PRO A 36 -4.16 -1.00 3.97
C PRO A 36 -3.68 -0.59 5.37
N PRO A 37 -4.07 -1.34 6.42
CA PRO A 37 -3.77 -1.01 7.79
C PRO A 37 -2.27 -0.91 8.02
N CYS A 38 -1.90 0.18 8.66
CA CYS A 38 -0.52 0.48 8.98
C CYS A 38 -0.13 -0.07 10.35
N ILE A 39 1.12 -0.51 10.48
CA ILE A 39 1.74 -0.91 11.72
C ILE A 39 2.43 0.30 12.32
N ALA A 40 2.03 0.70 13.52
CA ALA A 40 2.75 1.67 14.32
C ALA A 40 3.89 0.95 15.05
N LEU A 41 5.14 1.21 14.66
CA LEU A 41 6.32 0.72 15.37
C LEU A 41 6.64 1.60 16.59
N THR A 42 6.39 2.91 16.46
CA THR A 42 6.43 3.92 17.53
C THR A 42 5.39 4.99 17.24
N SER A 43 5.15 5.92 18.16
CA SER A 43 4.17 7.01 18.00
C SER A 43 4.38 7.89 16.75
N GLN A 44 5.57 7.87 16.14
CA GLN A 44 5.92 8.66 14.95
C GLN A 44 6.32 7.78 13.75
N CYS A 45 6.52 6.48 13.94
CA CYS A 45 6.95 5.56 12.89
C CYS A 45 5.82 4.63 12.50
N ILE A 46 5.13 4.99 11.42
CA ILE A 46 4.10 4.18 10.79
C ILE A 46 4.66 3.51 9.54
N ARG A 47 4.43 2.21 9.40
CA ARG A 47 4.82 1.43 8.22
C ARG A 47 3.66 0.58 7.69
N TRP A 48 3.70 0.24 6.41
CA TRP A 48 2.72 -0.61 5.74
C TRP A 48 3.34 -1.91 5.29
N ARG A 49 2.61 -3.02 5.35
CA ARG A 49 3.15 -4.29 4.83
C ARG A 49 3.23 -4.21 3.31
N ARG A 50 4.39 -4.55 2.76
CA ARG A 50 4.63 -4.50 1.32
C ARG A 50 3.82 -5.55 0.58
N ARG A 51 4.03 -6.83 0.90
CA ARG A 51 3.33 -7.96 0.30
C ARG A 51 2.90 -8.94 1.39
N THR A 52 1.64 -9.34 1.38
CA THR A 52 1.05 -10.25 2.37
C THR A 52 0.25 -11.37 1.74
N GLY A 53 0.01 -11.35 0.42
CA GLY A 53 -0.93 -12.25 -0.24
C GLY A 53 -2.39 -11.88 0.01
N ASN A 54 -2.66 -10.73 0.63
CA ASN A 54 -4.00 -10.25 0.89
C ASN A 54 -4.10 -8.73 0.63
N PRO A 55 -4.93 -8.28 -0.32
CA PRO A 55 -5.06 -6.86 -0.70
C PRO A 55 -5.61 -5.97 0.42
N ALA A 56 -6.24 -6.54 1.45
CA ALA A 56 -6.67 -5.77 2.62
C ALA A 56 -5.53 -5.42 3.57
N THR A 57 -4.34 -6.02 3.41
CA THR A 57 -3.21 -5.85 4.36
C THR A 57 -1.87 -5.54 3.69
N GLY A 58 -1.66 -5.95 2.44
CA GLY A 58 -0.45 -5.71 1.67
C GLY A 58 -0.63 -4.60 0.65
N ILE A 59 0.31 -3.66 0.57
CA ILE A 59 0.27 -2.55 -0.40
C ILE A 59 0.39 -3.05 -1.84
N GLU A 60 1.34 -3.94 -2.13
CA GLU A 60 1.53 -4.47 -3.48
C GLU A 60 0.32 -5.31 -3.91
N ASP A 61 -0.22 -6.12 -3.00
CA ASP A 61 -1.45 -6.89 -3.27
C ASP A 61 -2.65 -5.97 -3.49
N TRP A 62 -2.75 -4.87 -2.73
CA TRP A 62 -3.78 -3.85 -2.89
C TRP A 62 -3.67 -3.11 -4.23
N LEU A 63 -2.44 -2.78 -4.67
CA LEU A 63 -2.17 -2.19 -5.97
C LEU A 63 -2.52 -3.16 -7.12
N ASP A 64 -2.12 -4.43 -7.00
CA ASP A 64 -2.37 -5.49 -7.98
C ASP A 64 -3.87 -5.79 -8.13
N ALA A 65 -4.61 -5.74 -7.01
CA ALA A 65 -6.07 -5.81 -7.00
C ALA A 65 -6.78 -4.56 -7.57
N GLY A 66 -6.03 -3.59 -8.11
CA GLY A 66 -6.59 -2.39 -8.74
C GLY A 66 -6.91 -1.26 -7.76
N CYS A 67 -6.24 -1.20 -6.60
CA CYS A 67 -6.51 -0.23 -5.54
C CYS A 67 -7.97 -0.27 -5.07
N PRO A 68 -8.43 -1.37 -4.40
CA PRO A 68 -9.80 -1.48 -3.92
C PRO A 68 -10.03 -0.48 -2.80
N VAL A 69 -10.34 0.77 -3.14
CA VAL A 69 -10.73 1.77 -2.16
C VAL A 69 -11.85 2.60 -2.73
N ILE A 70 -12.92 2.64 -1.93
CA ILE A 70 -14.08 3.53 -2.00
C ILE A 70 -14.78 3.54 -3.35
N GLY A 71 -15.46 2.43 -3.63
CA GLY A 71 -16.46 2.40 -4.68
C GLY A 71 -16.37 1.21 -5.60
N ALA A 72 -16.12 0.00 -5.08
CA ALA A 72 -16.68 -1.18 -5.75
C ALA A 72 -18.21 -1.18 -5.58
N THR A 73 -18.87 -0.12 -6.03
CA THR A 73 -20.02 -0.33 -6.90
C THR A 73 -19.42 -0.89 -8.17
N GLU A 74 -19.49 -2.21 -8.32
CA GLU A 74 -19.51 -2.84 -9.63
C GLU A 74 -20.39 -1.97 -10.55
N THR A 75 -19.77 -1.16 -11.40
CA THR A 75 -20.41 -0.79 -12.65
C THR A 75 -19.84 -1.74 -13.67
N THR A 76 -20.52 -2.88 -13.78
CA THR A 76 -20.73 -3.57 -15.03
C THR A 76 -20.68 -2.58 -16.19
N ARG A 77 -19.60 -2.60 -16.95
CA ARG A 77 -19.67 -2.31 -18.38
C ARG A 77 -19.11 -3.52 -19.09
N GLU A 78 -20.04 -4.45 -19.32
CA GLU A 78 -20.02 -5.28 -20.51
C GLU A 78 -19.77 -4.35 -21.71
N ASP A 79 -18.64 -4.53 -22.38
CA ASP A 79 -18.46 -4.10 -23.76
C ASP A 79 -17.75 -5.28 -24.46
N GLN A 80 -18.58 -6.22 -24.89
CA GLN A 80 -18.22 -7.27 -25.85
C GLN A 80 -18.21 -6.67 -27.26
N PRO A 81 -17.27 -7.06 -28.12
CA PRO A 81 -17.54 -7.30 -29.53
C PRO A 81 -18.04 -8.74 -29.78
#